data_AF-A0A7W1IGB3-F1
#
_entry.id   AF-A0A7W1IGB3-F1
#
_cell.length_a   1.000
_cell.length_b   1.000
_cell.length_c   1.000
_cell.angle_alpha   90.00
_cell.angle_beta   90.00
_cell.angle_gamma   90.00
#
_symmetry.space_group_name_H-M   'P 1'
#
loop_
_entity.id
_entity.type
_entity.pdbx_description
1 polymer ?
#
loop_
_entity_poly.entity_id
_entity_poly.type
_entity_poly.pdbx_seq_one_letter_code
_entity_poly.pdbx_strand_id
1 'polypeptide(L)'
;EVHDEIELSPGRTRAGNVRRHSNNAGGLEGGMTTGEPLVIRVAMKPISTLMRPLGTIDVATSEPASAVAERSDVTAVPAMGVIAEAMVALVLADAMLEKFGGDSLGETRRNLDGYLAHVAARLGG
;
A
#
# COMPACT_ATOMS: atom_id res chain seq x y z
N GLU A 1 21.41 -5.40 -11.15
CA GLU A 1 20.02 -5.83 -11.38
C GLU A 1 19.16 -5.35 -10.22
N VAL A 2 18.56 -4.16 -10.34
CA VAL A 2 17.72 -3.57 -9.27
C VAL A 2 16.43 -3.02 -9.87
N HIS A 3 16.54 -2.40 -11.05
CA HIS A 3 15.40 -1.95 -11.82
C HIS A 3 14.74 -3.08 -12.60
N ASP A 4 13.50 -2.82 -12.98
CA ASP A 4 12.66 -3.76 -13.67
C ASP A 4 12.66 -3.45 -15.17
N GLU A 5 13.32 -4.31 -15.96
CA GLU A 5 13.41 -4.15 -17.41
C GLU A 5 12.03 -4.27 -18.08
N ILE A 6 11.81 -3.48 -19.12
CA ILE A 6 10.52 -3.37 -19.81
C ILE A 6 10.57 -4.13 -21.13
N GLU A 7 9.54 -4.94 -21.38
CA GLU A 7 9.35 -5.62 -22.66
C GLU A 7 7.92 -5.46 -23.19
N LEU A 8 7.77 -5.61 -24.50
CA LEU A 8 6.46 -5.61 -25.14
C LEU A 8 5.68 -6.85 -24.70
N SER A 9 4.43 -6.62 -24.31
CA SER A 9 3.50 -7.66 -23.89
C SER A 9 2.10 -7.36 -24.46
N PRO A 10 1.87 -7.61 -25.76
CA PRO A 10 0.56 -7.45 -26.37
C PRO A 10 -0.51 -8.19 -25.57
N GLY A 11 -1.66 -7.53 -25.34
CA GLY A 11 -2.75 -8.07 -24.53
C GLY A 11 -2.75 -7.58 -23.06
N ARG A 12 -1.65 -7.00 -22.55
CA ARG A 12 -1.67 -6.26 -21.26
C ARG A 12 -2.16 -4.83 -21.44
N THR A 13 -3.36 -4.69 -21.98
CA THR A 13 -3.94 -3.40 -22.40
C THR A 13 -4.04 -2.38 -21.27
N ARG A 14 -4.35 -2.83 -20.04
CA ARG A 14 -4.40 -1.96 -18.85
C ARG A 14 -3.04 -1.41 -18.41
N ALA A 15 -1.95 -2.06 -18.81
CA ALA A 15 -0.58 -1.64 -18.57
C ALA A 15 0.09 -1.07 -19.83
N GLY A 16 -0.68 -0.72 -20.86
CA GLY A 16 -0.16 -0.13 -22.11
C GLY A 16 0.59 -1.11 -23.00
N ASN A 17 0.24 -2.41 -22.95
CA ASN A 17 0.87 -3.48 -23.73
C ASN A 17 2.37 -3.66 -23.44
N VAL A 18 2.82 -3.31 -22.23
CA VAL A 18 4.15 -3.64 -21.73
C VAL A 18 4.07 -4.47 -20.46
N ARG A 19 5.15 -5.16 -20.14
CA ARG A 19 5.35 -5.78 -18.84
C ARG A 19 6.77 -5.55 -18.35
N ARG A 20 6.96 -5.74 -17.06
CA ARG A 20 8.28 -5.83 -16.47
C ARG A 20 8.70 -7.28 -16.28
N HIS A 21 9.98 -7.57 -16.46
CA HIS A 21 10.53 -8.91 -16.21
C HIS A 21 10.52 -9.30 -14.73
N SER A 22 10.62 -8.31 -13.84
CA SER A 22 10.56 -8.43 -12.40
C SER A 22 9.68 -7.35 -11.78
N ASN A 23 9.50 -7.37 -10.46
CA ASN A 23 8.76 -6.35 -9.74
C ASN A 23 9.52 -5.91 -8.48
N ASN A 24 10.81 -5.64 -8.64
CA ASN A 24 11.70 -5.20 -7.58
C ASN A 24 11.32 -3.82 -7.04
N ALA A 25 10.76 -2.96 -7.90
CA ALA A 25 10.22 -1.66 -7.53
C ALA A 25 8.86 -1.75 -6.80
N GLY A 26 8.27 -2.95 -6.71
CA GLY A 26 7.03 -3.19 -5.97
C GLY A 26 5.81 -2.49 -6.56
N GLY A 27 5.75 -2.37 -7.88
CA GLY A 27 4.61 -1.78 -8.60
C GLY A 27 4.63 -0.26 -8.72
N LEU A 28 5.70 0.41 -8.24
CA LEU A 28 5.83 1.87 -8.26
C LEU A 28 7.15 2.32 -8.87
N GLU A 29 7.08 3.22 -9.84
CA GLU A 29 8.25 3.92 -10.41
C GLU A 29 7.95 5.41 -10.50
N GLY A 30 8.87 6.25 -10.04
CA GLY A 30 8.68 7.71 -10.06
C GLY A 30 7.43 8.19 -9.31
N GLY A 31 6.96 7.43 -8.32
CA GLY A 31 5.74 7.72 -7.57
C GLY A 31 4.43 7.32 -8.26
N MET A 32 4.48 6.60 -9.39
CA MET A 32 3.30 6.18 -10.15
C MET A 32 3.19 4.66 -10.24
N THR A 33 1.95 4.15 -10.30
CA THR A 33 1.68 2.73 -10.52
C THR A 33 2.12 2.28 -11.91
N THR A 34 2.83 1.16 -11.97
CA THR A 34 3.44 0.64 -13.20
C THR A 34 2.55 -0.32 -13.98
N GLY A 35 1.44 -0.75 -13.38
CA GLY A 35 0.59 -1.84 -13.87
C GLY A 35 0.98 -3.22 -13.33
N GLU A 36 2.12 -3.32 -12.64
CA GLU A 36 2.49 -4.52 -11.87
C GLU A 36 1.86 -4.51 -10.47
N PRO A 37 1.82 -5.65 -9.75
CA PRO A 37 1.28 -5.70 -8.40
C PRO A 37 1.98 -4.71 -7.47
N LEU A 38 1.19 -3.95 -6.70
CA LEU A 38 1.72 -3.11 -5.64
C LEU A 38 2.19 -3.99 -4.47
N VAL A 39 3.49 -3.92 -4.13
CA VAL A 39 4.09 -4.72 -3.06
C VAL A 39 4.61 -3.80 -1.96
N ILE A 40 3.94 -3.85 -0.81
CA ILE A 40 4.29 -3.04 0.37
C ILE A 40 4.68 -3.97 1.51
N ARG A 41 5.76 -3.61 2.22
CA ARG A 41 6.20 -4.31 3.43
C ARG A 41 6.16 -3.35 4.60
N VAL A 42 5.52 -3.78 5.69
CA VAL A 42 5.36 -2.97 6.90
C VAL A 42 6.10 -3.63 8.05
N ALA A 43 6.94 -2.86 8.74
CA ALA A 43 7.59 -3.27 9.97
C ALA A 43 6.76 -2.79 11.17
N MET A 44 6.26 -3.72 11.96
CA MET A 44 5.55 -3.42 13.20
C MET A 44 6.46 -3.71 14.38
N LYS A 45 6.70 -2.71 15.24
CA LYS A 45 7.36 -2.95 16.53
C LYS A 45 6.50 -3.88 17.40
N PRO A 46 7.09 -4.64 18.34
CA PRO A 46 6.30 -5.29 19.38
C PRO A 46 5.41 -4.28 20.11
N ILE A 47 4.24 -4.73 20.55
CA ILE A 47 3.33 -3.89 21.32
C ILE A 47 4.03 -3.45 22.61
N SER A 48 3.79 -2.20 23.01
CA SER A 48 4.60 -1.52 24.04
C SER A 48 4.58 -2.20 25.41
N THR A 49 3.46 -2.81 25.80
CA THR A 49 3.27 -3.36 27.15
C THR A 49 3.62 -4.84 27.18
N LEU A 50 4.35 -5.25 28.22
CA LEU A 50 4.79 -6.63 28.43
C LEU A 50 4.23 -7.15 29.75
N MET A 51 3.82 -8.43 29.78
CA MET A 51 3.40 -9.09 31.02
C MET A 51 4.55 -9.20 32.05
N ARG A 52 5.80 -9.16 31.57
CA ARG A 52 6.96 -8.84 32.42
C ARG A 52 7.23 -7.34 32.27
N PRO A 53 6.79 -6.51 33.24
CA PRO A 53 6.84 -5.07 33.09
C PRO A 53 8.27 -4.56 33.03
N LEU A 54 8.48 -3.50 32.25
CA LEU A 54 9.74 -2.78 32.18
C LEU A 54 9.80 -1.72 33.29
N GLY A 55 11.02 -1.34 33.67
CA GLY A 55 11.23 -0.20 34.56
C GLY A 55 10.81 1.10 33.88
N THR A 56 10.14 1.97 34.64
CA THR A 56 9.72 3.31 34.22
C THR A 56 9.75 4.24 35.44
N ILE A 57 9.18 5.45 35.33
CA ILE A 57 8.97 6.37 36.44
C ILE A 57 7.48 6.62 36.66
N ASP A 58 7.09 6.88 37.91
CA ASP A 58 5.80 7.48 38.21
C ASP A 58 5.90 8.98 37.96
N VAL A 59 5.06 9.49 37.05
CA VAL A 59 5.09 10.91 36.63
C VAL A 59 4.59 11.87 37.71
N ALA A 60 3.85 11.40 38.72
CA ALA A 60 3.40 12.23 39.83
C ALA A 60 4.46 12.40 40.91
N THR A 61 5.26 11.37 41.15
CA THR A 61 6.25 11.33 42.25
C THR A 61 7.70 11.43 41.78
N SER A 62 7.97 11.20 40.48
CA SER A 62 9.30 11.05 39.89
C SER A 62 10.13 9.89 40.45
N GLU A 63 9.49 8.95 41.15
CA GLU A 63 10.12 7.75 41.72
C GLU A 63 10.17 6.59 40.70
N PRO A 64 11.13 5.64 40.83
CA PRO A 64 11.14 4.43 40.01
C PRO A 64 9.87 3.59 40.17
N ALA A 65 9.31 3.14 39.05
CA ALA A 65 8.09 2.35 38.99
C ALA A 65 8.19 1.22 37.94
N SER A 66 7.18 0.35 37.90
CA SER A 66 7.01 -0.66 36.84
C SER A 66 5.93 -0.22 35.86
N ALA A 67 6.16 -0.42 34.56
CA ALA A 67 5.18 -0.10 33.53
C ALA A 67 3.89 -0.92 33.69
N VAL A 68 2.74 -0.29 33.48
CA VAL A 68 1.44 -0.94 33.55
C VAL A 68 1.23 -1.83 32.32
N ALA A 69 0.65 -3.01 32.52
CA ALA A 69 0.22 -3.90 31.45
C ALA A 69 -1.21 -3.53 31.02
N GLU A 70 -1.34 -2.89 29.86
CA GLU A 70 -2.65 -2.47 29.31
C GLU A 70 -3.33 -3.57 28.49
N ARG A 71 -2.53 -4.40 27.82
CA ARG A 71 -3.02 -5.52 27.02
C ARG A 71 -2.19 -6.77 27.24
N SER A 72 -2.81 -7.92 27.00
CA SER A 72 -2.24 -9.25 27.20
C SER A 72 -1.93 -9.99 25.89
N ASP A 73 -2.18 -9.39 24.74
CA ASP A 73 -1.89 -10.01 23.45
C ASP A 73 -0.37 -10.08 23.21
N VAL A 74 0.11 -11.25 22.76
CA VAL A 74 1.54 -11.47 22.49
C VAL A 74 1.96 -10.85 21.15
N THR A 75 1.05 -10.81 20.19
CA THR A 75 1.30 -10.23 18.86
C THR A 75 0.01 -9.69 18.25
N ALA A 76 0.15 -8.59 17.52
CA ALA A 76 -0.91 -8.03 16.68
C ALA A 76 -0.48 -7.92 15.20
N VAL A 77 0.60 -8.61 14.80
CA VAL A 77 1.08 -8.59 13.42
C VAL A 77 0.02 -9.04 12.41
N PRO A 78 -0.80 -10.10 12.66
CA PRO A 78 -1.86 -10.47 11.73
C PRO A 78 -2.95 -9.38 11.60
N ALA A 79 -3.35 -8.77 12.71
CA ALA A 79 -4.32 -7.67 12.71
C ALA A 79 -3.77 -6.44 11.99
N MET A 80 -2.48 -6.15 12.13
CA MET A 80 -1.79 -5.09 11.39
C MET A 80 -1.84 -5.31 9.88
N GLY A 81 -1.79 -6.56 9.40
CA GLY A 81 -1.96 -6.87 7.98
C GLY A 81 -3.29 -6.34 7.42
N VAL A 82 -4.40 -6.62 8.11
CA VAL A 82 -5.74 -6.14 7.72
C VAL A 82 -5.80 -4.61 7.76
N ILE A 83 -5.20 -3.98 8.77
CA ILE A 83 -5.11 -2.52 8.87
C ILE A 83 -4.31 -1.94 7.69
N ALA A 84 -3.16 -2.54 7.37
CA ALA A 84 -2.32 -2.11 6.27
C ALA A 84 -3.06 -2.21 4.92
N GLU A 85 -3.79 -3.30 4.66
CA GLU A 85 -4.64 -3.45 3.47
C GLU A 85 -5.69 -2.35 3.39
N ALA A 86 -6.39 -2.06 4.50
CA ALA A 86 -7.39 -0.99 4.55
C ALA A 86 -6.77 0.39 4.28
N MET A 87 -5.62 0.69 4.87
CA MET A 87 -4.92 1.95 4.63
C MET A 87 -4.46 2.08 3.18
N VAL A 88 -3.96 1.01 2.57
CA VAL A 88 -3.60 0.99 1.15
C VAL A 88 -4.82 1.21 0.27
N ALA A 89 -5.95 0.57 0.57
CA ALA A 89 -7.20 0.74 -0.17
C ALA A 89 -7.71 2.19 -0.13
N LEU A 90 -7.62 2.86 1.03
CA LEU A 90 -7.99 4.28 1.16
C LEU A 90 -7.11 5.18 0.27
N VAL A 91 -5.79 5.00 0.33
CA VAL A 91 -4.85 5.80 -0.49
C VAL A 91 -5.05 5.55 -1.98
N LEU A 92 -5.28 4.29 -2.38
CA LEU A 92 -5.55 3.97 -3.79
C LEU A 92 -6.89 4.52 -4.27
N ALA A 93 -7.93 4.49 -3.43
CA ALA A 93 -9.21 5.09 -3.76
C ALA A 93 -9.10 6.61 -3.95
N ASP A 94 -8.37 7.28 -3.06
CA ASP A 94 -8.10 8.72 -3.16
C ASP A 94 -7.34 9.06 -4.45
N ALA A 95 -6.24 8.35 -4.73
CA ALA A 95 -5.47 8.53 -5.97
C ALA A 95 -6.30 8.23 -7.24
N MET A 96 -7.22 7.26 -7.18
CA MET A 96 -8.16 6.98 -8.27
C MET A 96 -9.14 8.13 -8.48
N LEU A 97 -9.71 8.69 -7.40
CA LEU A 97 -10.64 9.80 -7.49
C LEU A 97 -9.94 11.10 -7.92
N GLU A 98 -8.72 11.35 -7.47
CA GLU A 98 -7.91 12.48 -7.93
C GLU A 98 -7.63 12.37 -9.45
N LYS A 99 -7.29 11.17 -9.93
CA LYS A 99 -6.97 10.95 -11.34
C LYS A 99 -8.18 10.93 -12.27
N PHE A 100 -9.26 10.26 -11.86
CA PHE A 100 -10.41 9.98 -12.73
C PHE A 100 -11.63 10.84 -12.43
N GLY A 101 -11.70 11.48 -11.26
CA GLY A 101 -12.81 12.32 -10.83
C GLY A 101 -14.16 11.62 -10.85
N GLY A 102 -15.20 12.44 -10.97
CA GLY A 102 -16.60 12.03 -11.07
C GLY A 102 -17.33 12.04 -9.73
N ASP A 103 -18.59 12.47 -9.77
CA ASP A 103 -19.45 12.59 -8.58
C ASP A 103 -20.32 11.34 -8.36
N SER A 104 -20.21 10.37 -9.28
CA SER A 104 -20.89 9.08 -9.18
C SER A 104 -19.99 7.96 -9.70
N LEU A 105 -20.18 6.75 -9.18
CA LEU A 105 -19.41 5.58 -9.63
C LEU A 105 -19.54 5.35 -11.14
N GLY A 106 -20.71 5.63 -11.71
CA GLY A 106 -20.94 5.51 -13.16
C GLY A 106 -20.09 6.49 -13.97
N GLU A 107 -19.87 7.70 -13.47
CA GLU A 107 -19.01 8.70 -14.09
C GLU A 107 -17.52 8.34 -13.97
N THR A 108 -17.05 8.05 -12.75
CA THR A 108 -15.67 7.61 -12.51
C THR A 108 -15.32 6.40 -13.38
N ARG A 109 -16.24 5.43 -13.54
CA ARG A 109 -16.05 4.27 -14.41
C ARG A 109 -15.89 4.67 -15.88
N ARG A 110 -16.75 5.55 -16.42
CA ARG A 110 -16.61 6.02 -17.81
C ARG A 110 -15.26 6.70 -18.05
N ASN A 111 -14.80 7.51 -17.10
CA ASN A 111 -13.49 8.20 -17.19
C ASN A 111 -12.33 7.20 -17.16
N LEU A 112 -12.38 6.22 -16.26
CA LEU A 112 -11.41 5.12 -16.20
C LEU A 112 -11.38 4.33 -17.51
N ASP A 113 -12.53 3.93 -18.04
CA ASP A 113 -12.62 3.12 -19.26
C ASP A 113 -12.07 3.90 -20.47
N GLY A 114 -12.37 5.20 -20.57
CA GLY A 114 -11.80 6.08 -21.59
C GLY A 114 -10.27 6.18 -21.50
N TYR A 115 -9.74 6.33 -20.28
CA TYR A 115 -8.29 6.33 -20.04
C TYR A 115 -7.66 4.99 -20.46
N LEU A 116 -8.26 3.86 -20.09
CA LEU A 116 -7.75 2.53 -20.42
C LEU A 116 -7.78 2.27 -21.94
N ALA A 117 -8.83 2.72 -22.64
CA ALA A 117 -8.91 2.63 -24.10
C ALA A 117 -7.78 3.42 -24.78
N HIS A 118 -7.50 4.63 -24.31
CA HIS A 118 -6.38 5.44 -24.80
C HIS A 118 -5.03 4.78 -24.54
N VAL A 119 -4.81 4.24 -23.34
CA VAL A 119 -3.57 3.55 -22.99
C VAL A 119 -3.37 2.31 -23.87
N ALA A 120 -4.43 1.53 -24.12
CA ALA A 120 -4.37 0.32 -24.95
C ALA A 120 -3.98 0.62 -26.41
N ALA A 121 -4.37 1.78 -26.94
CA ALA A 121 -4.11 2.18 -28.33
C ALA A 121 -2.65 2.61 -28.59
N ARG A 122 -1.84 2.86 -27.56
CA ARG A 122 -0.48 3.45 -27.74
C ARG A 122 0.55 2.49 -28.34
N LEU A 123 0.50 1.21 -28.00
CA LEU A 123 1.55 0.22 -28.31
C LEU A 123 0.96 -1.09 -28.87
N GLY A 124 -0.04 -0.99 -29.75
CA GLY A 124 -0.76 -2.15 -30.31
C GLY A 124 -1.43 -1.86 -31.64
N GLY A 125 -0.67 -1.27 -32.58
CA GLY A 125 -1.04 -1.27 -34.00
C GLY A 125 -0.92 -2.65 -34.61
#